data_AF-A0A1I6YGU7-F1
#
_entry.id   AF-A0A1I6YGU7-F1
#
_cell.length_a   1.000
_cell.length_b   1.000
_cell.length_c   1.000
_cell.angle_alpha   90.00
_cell.angle_beta   90.00
_cell.angle_gamma   90.00
#
_symmetry.space_group_name_H-M   'P 1'
#
loop_
_entity.id
_entity.type
_entity.pdbx_description
1 polymer ?
#
loop_
_entity_poly.entity_id
_entity_poly.type
_entity_poly.pdbx_seq_one_letter_code
_entity_poly.pdbx_strand_id
1 'polypeptide(L)'
;MFAKIKQLPIFLLFLNGVWAMGQQNLNLQEDTAFVYNQEFEEIKCIPNYQKEYNRLLRKVRKVYPLALYTKEVIDSLDLEMASLNKKRKQKKLVKQTHKDLKADFKFLLKDLYRSDGVVLAKLIYRETGMSIYDIISKYESESKASTFSLIAQAWDQDLKMRYDPEDKDYILERVIEDVNAGLVKFDFTVHLLDKSEYKLKKKAYVERRKEARKKNRQRRRQQRKKGTQ
;
A
#
# COMPACT_ATOMS: atom_id res chain seq x y z
N MET A 1 -18.98 9.30 -86.49
CA MET A 1 -20.33 9.67 -86.99
C MET A 1 -21.04 10.36 -85.82
N PHE A 2 -21.22 11.68 -85.86
CA PHE A 2 -22.53 12.36 -86.06
C PHE A 2 -23.60 11.85 -85.08
N ALA A 3 -24.31 12.65 -84.27
CA ALA A 3 -24.44 14.10 -84.17
C ALA A 3 -25.19 14.45 -82.86
N LYS A 4 -24.99 15.70 -82.40
CA LYS A 4 -25.92 16.67 -81.77
C LYS A 4 -27.10 16.10 -80.94
N ILE A 5 -27.40 16.65 -79.76
CA ILE A 5 -28.34 17.78 -79.66
C ILE A 5 -28.28 18.41 -78.26
N LYS A 6 -28.25 19.75 -78.27
CA LYS A 6 -28.40 20.67 -77.16
C LYS A 6 -29.73 20.43 -76.42
N GLN A 7 -29.69 20.28 -75.10
CA GLN A 7 -30.59 21.01 -74.20
C GLN A 7 -29.81 21.46 -72.95
N LEU A 8 -29.80 22.78 -72.79
CA LEU A 8 -29.22 23.58 -71.73
C LEU A 8 -30.25 23.71 -70.57
N PRO A 9 -29.88 24.28 -69.41
CA PRO A 9 -30.08 23.76 -68.07
C PRO A 9 -31.43 24.19 -67.46
N ILE A 10 -32.24 23.23 -66.99
CA ILE A 10 -33.47 23.52 -66.23
C ILE A 10 -33.41 22.95 -64.80
N PHE A 11 -32.46 22.05 -64.49
CA PHE A 11 -32.42 21.41 -63.17
C PHE A 11 -31.64 22.17 -62.08
N LEU A 12 -30.87 23.22 -62.43
CA LEU A 12 -30.07 23.98 -61.46
C LEU A 12 -30.79 25.18 -60.82
N LEU A 13 -32.02 25.50 -61.26
CA LEU A 13 -32.83 26.60 -60.70
C LEU A 13 -33.80 26.17 -59.59
N PHE A 14 -33.88 24.87 -59.25
CA PHE A 14 -34.73 24.38 -58.15
C PHE A 14 -33.98 24.17 -56.81
N LEU A 15 -32.65 24.31 -56.75
CA LEU A 15 -31.89 24.07 -55.52
C LEU A 15 -31.71 25.30 -54.59
N ASN A 16 -32.08 26.51 -55.02
CA ASN A 16 -31.89 27.75 -54.23
C ASN A 16 -33.21 28.41 -53.74
N GLY A 17 -34.36 27.75 -53.92
CA GLY A 17 -35.69 28.32 -53.64
C GLY A 17 -36.34 27.92 -52.31
N VAL A 18 -35.70 27.05 -51.52
CA VAL A 18 -36.30 26.48 -50.28
C VAL A 18 -35.51 26.92 -49.03
N TRP A 19 -34.99 28.15 -49.02
CA TRP A 19 -34.28 28.73 -47.86
C TRP A 19 -34.97 29.96 -47.25
N ALA A 20 -36.25 30.22 -47.57
CA ALA A 20 -36.91 31.45 -47.13
C ALA A 20 -38.39 31.30 -46.74
N MET A 21 -38.81 30.12 -46.26
CA MET A 21 -40.15 29.99 -45.67
C MET A 21 -40.14 28.93 -44.59
N GLY A 22 -40.12 29.36 -43.32
CA GLY A 22 -40.22 28.46 -42.18
C GLY A 22 -39.23 28.70 -41.04
N GLN A 23 -38.88 29.95 -40.72
CA GLN A 23 -38.64 30.27 -39.31
C GLN A 23 -40.01 30.28 -38.61
N GLN A 24 -40.47 29.08 -38.25
CA GLN A 24 -41.45 28.92 -37.19
C GLN A 24 -40.77 28.05 -36.15
N ASN A 25 -40.67 28.61 -34.94
CA ASN A 25 -40.09 27.99 -33.77
C ASN A 25 -40.65 26.57 -33.60
N LEU A 26 -39.86 25.56 -33.93
CA LEU A 26 -40.01 24.28 -33.27
C LEU A 26 -39.39 24.49 -31.89
N ASN A 27 -40.26 24.90 -30.97
CA ASN A 27 -40.12 24.52 -29.56
C ASN A 27 -39.99 23.00 -29.56
N LEU A 28 -38.77 22.50 -29.71
CA LEU A 28 -38.38 21.26 -29.09
C LEU A 28 -38.56 21.55 -27.60
N GLN A 29 -39.77 21.26 -27.12
CA GLN A 29 -39.98 20.90 -25.74
C GLN A 29 -38.81 19.97 -25.44
N GLU A 30 -37.85 20.47 -24.65
CA GLU A 30 -36.75 19.65 -24.17
C GLU A 30 -37.44 18.51 -23.45
N ASP A 31 -37.64 17.40 -24.16
CA ASP A 31 -38.11 16.17 -23.57
C ASP A 31 -37.12 15.95 -22.44
N THR A 32 -37.61 16.10 -21.21
CA THR A 32 -36.83 15.98 -19.98
C THR A 32 -36.51 14.50 -19.77
N ALA A 33 -35.86 13.87 -20.75
CA ALA A 33 -35.08 12.68 -20.55
C ALA A 33 -33.87 13.13 -19.75
N PHE A 34 -34.01 13.13 -18.43
CA PHE A 34 -32.87 13.19 -17.53
C PHE A 34 -31.94 12.03 -17.92
N VAL A 35 -30.90 12.34 -18.69
CA VAL A 35 -29.80 11.41 -18.93
C VAL A 35 -29.03 11.37 -17.62
N TYR A 36 -29.41 10.44 -16.75
CA TYR A 36 -28.56 10.07 -15.63
C TYR A 36 -27.35 9.37 -16.22
N ASN A 37 -26.33 10.16 -16.57
CA ASN A 37 -25.00 9.64 -16.78
C ASN A 37 -24.50 9.16 -15.41
N GLN A 38 -24.82 7.92 -15.08
CA GLN A 38 -24.23 7.24 -13.96
C GLN A 38 -22.81 6.87 -14.40
N GLU A 39 -21.84 7.70 -14.05
CA GLU A 39 -20.44 7.33 -14.10
C GLU A 39 -20.27 6.14 -13.15
N PHE A 40 -20.18 4.94 -13.72
CA PHE A 40 -19.85 3.76 -12.93
C PHE A 40 -18.35 3.83 -12.62
N GLU A 41 -18.00 3.88 -11.33
CA GLU A 41 -16.63 3.62 -10.92
C GLU A 41 -16.20 2.25 -11.45
N GLU A 42 -15.04 2.18 -12.08
CA GLU A 42 -14.51 0.92 -12.61
C GLU A 42 -14.35 -0.10 -11.47
N ILE A 43 -15.14 -1.18 -11.50
CA ILE A 43 -15.00 -2.27 -10.53
C ILE A 43 -13.70 -3.01 -10.83
N LYS A 44 -12.62 -2.71 -10.09
CA LYS A 44 -11.36 -3.46 -10.15
C LYS A 44 -11.64 -4.91 -9.73
N CYS A 45 -11.69 -5.83 -10.68
CA CYS A 45 -11.81 -7.26 -10.42
C CYS A 45 -10.42 -7.88 -10.27
N ILE A 46 -9.93 -8.04 -9.03
CA ILE A 46 -8.61 -8.63 -8.81
C ILE A 46 -8.68 -10.14 -8.60
N PRO A 47 -7.96 -10.93 -9.40
CA PRO A 47 -7.88 -12.38 -9.20
C PRO A 47 -7.25 -12.70 -7.84
N ASN A 48 -7.80 -13.71 -7.15
CA ASN A 48 -7.34 -14.14 -5.82
C ASN A 48 -7.41 -13.07 -4.72
N TYR A 49 -8.27 -12.05 -4.87
CA TYR A 49 -8.45 -10.98 -3.89
C TYR A 49 -8.56 -11.51 -2.45
N GLN A 50 -9.44 -12.48 -2.19
CA GLN A 50 -9.65 -13.03 -0.85
C GLN A 50 -8.38 -13.64 -0.24
N LYS A 51 -7.54 -14.28 -1.05
CA LYS A 51 -6.27 -14.88 -0.58
C LYS A 51 -5.28 -13.78 -0.20
N GLU A 52 -5.20 -12.75 -1.02
CA GLU A 52 -4.32 -11.60 -0.83
C GLU A 52 -4.75 -10.75 0.37
N TYR A 53 -6.04 -10.46 0.49
CA TYR A 53 -6.66 -9.82 1.64
C TYR A 53 -6.30 -10.55 2.94
N ASN A 54 -6.54 -11.87 3.01
CA ASN A 54 -6.21 -12.66 4.19
C ASN A 54 -4.70 -12.69 4.50
N ARG A 55 -3.86 -12.66 3.45
CA ARG A 55 -2.41 -12.57 3.60
C ARG A 55 -2.01 -11.24 4.22
N LEU A 56 -2.55 -10.13 3.73
CA LEU A 56 -2.28 -8.78 4.22
C LEU A 56 -2.85 -8.59 5.63
N LEU A 57 -4.08 -9.02 5.90
CA LEU A 57 -4.70 -8.96 7.22
C LEU A 57 -3.85 -9.63 8.31
N ARG A 58 -3.26 -10.80 8.02
CA ARG A 58 -2.32 -11.45 8.96
C ARG A 58 -1.07 -10.63 9.23
N LYS A 59 -0.60 -9.82 8.27
CA LYS A 59 0.55 -8.93 8.45
C LYS A 59 0.14 -7.68 9.21
N VAL A 60 -0.97 -7.04 8.82
CA VAL A 60 -1.55 -5.85 9.46
C VAL A 60 -1.73 -6.11 10.96
N ARG A 61 -2.28 -7.26 11.36
CA ARG A 61 -2.38 -7.67 12.78
C ARG A 61 -1.07 -7.64 13.57
N LYS A 62 0.07 -7.83 12.91
CA LYS A 62 1.37 -7.77 13.58
C LYS A 62 1.99 -6.38 13.57
N VAL A 63 1.79 -5.63 12.49
CA VAL A 63 2.60 -4.44 12.21
C VAL A 63 1.84 -3.12 12.29
N TYR A 64 0.51 -3.12 12.17
CA TYR A 64 -0.26 -1.88 12.26
C TYR A 64 -0.18 -1.19 13.64
N PRO A 65 -0.20 -1.91 14.78
CA PRO A 65 0.05 -1.30 16.08
C PRO A 65 1.39 -0.55 16.15
N LEU A 66 2.42 -1.10 15.49
CA LEU A 66 3.75 -0.49 15.41
C LEU A 66 3.74 0.77 14.56
N ALA A 67 2.96 0.80 13.47
CA ALA A 67 2.85 1.98 12.62
C ALA A 67 2.15 3.13 13.36
N LEU A 68 1.06 2.85 14.07
CA LEU A 68 0.34 3.84 14.89
C LEU A 68 1.23 4.37 16.01
N TYR A 69 1.90 3.48 16.75
CA TYR A 69 2.87 3.89 17.77
C TYR A 69 3.99 4.76 17.20
N THR A 70 4.48 4.44 16.00
CA THR A 70 5.52 5.24 15.32
C THR A 70 5.02 6.65 15.01
N LYS A 71 3.77 6.80 14.56
CA LYS A 71 3.13 8.10 14.34
C LYS A 71 3.10 8.92 15.63
N GLU A 72 2.60 8.33 16.72
CA GLU A 72 2.52 9.01 18.03
C GLU A 72 3.90 9.47 18.53
N VAL A 73 4.94 8.66 18.33
CA VAL A 73 6.32 9.01 18.67
C VAL A 73 6.83 10.18 17.82
N ILE A 74 6.52 10.20 16.52
CA ILE A 74 6.91 11.29 15.62
C ILE A 74 6.20 12.58 16.01
N ASP A 75 4.89 12.52 16.25
CA ASP A 75 4.08 13.68 16.63
C ASP A 75 4.55 14.26 17.97
N SER A 76 4.83 13.40 18.97
CA SER A 76 5.35 13.84 20.27
C SER A 76 6.75 14.45 20.15
N LEU A 77 7.64 13.85 19.35
CA LEU A 77 8.96 14.42 19.06
C LEU A 77 8.86 15.80 18.40
N ASP A 78 7.98 15.98 17.43
CA ASP A 78 7.79 17.26 16.74
C ASP A 78 7.31 18.35 17.71
N LEU A 79 6.35 18.04 18.59
CA LEU A 79 5.88 18.95 19.63
C LEU A 79 6.97 19.32 20.63
N GLU A 80 7.70 18.32 21.14
CA GLU A 80 8.78 18.56 22.09
C GLU A 80 9.93 19.38 21.46
N MET A 81 10.30 19.09 20.22
CA MET A 81 11.32 19.85 19.50
C MET A 81 10.91 21.31 19.29
N ALA A 82 9.64 21.58 18.99
CA ALA A 82 9.10 22.93 18.83
C ALA A 82 9.22 23.75 20.13
N SER A 83 9.09 23.10 21.29
CA SER A 83 9.25 23.76 22.60
C SER A 83 10.72 24.10 22.96
N LEU A 84 11.70 23.51 22.26
CA LEU A 84 13.12 23.64 22.59
C LEU A 84 13.82 24.72 21.76
N ASN A 85 14.29 25.78 22.41
CA ASN A 85 15.00 26.89 21.74
C ASN A 85 16.41 26.54 21.21
N LYS A 86 17.02 25.45 21.68
CA LYS A 86 18.43 25.10 21.36
C LYS A 86 18.51 23.83 20.51
N LYS A 87 19.07 23.95 19.30
CA LYS A 87 19.35 22.82 18.38
C LYS A 87 20.07 21.65 19.04
N ARG A 88 21.03 21.92 19.94
CA ARG A 88 21.76 20.88 20.69
C ARG A 88 20.84 20.04 21.59
N LYS A 89 19.82 20.66 22.20
CA LYS A 89 18.84 19.95 23.05
C LYS A 89 17.92 19.08 22.18
N GLN A 90 17.44 19.59 21.05
CA GLN A 90 16.65 18.82 20.08
C GLN A 90 17.41 17.58 19.59
N LYS A 91 18.68 17.74 19.17
CA LYS A 91 19.54 16.61 18.78
C LYS A 91 19.70 15.57 19.90
N LYS A 92 19.84 16.01 21.15
CA LYS A 92 19.98 15.11 22.31
C LYS A 92 18.68 14.33 22.55
N LEU A 93 17.53 15.00 22.46
CA LEU A 93 16.20 14.39 22.60
C LEU A 93 16.03 13.27 21.58
N VAL A 94 16.16 13.59 20.29
CA VAL A 94 16.00 12.61 19.20
C VAL A 94 16.96 11.42 19.36
N LYS A 95 18.22 11.68 19.72
CA LYS A 95 19.21 10.62 19.94
C LYS A 95 18.82 9.70 21.10
N GLN A 96 18.26 10.25 22.17
CA GLN A 96 17.81 9.47 23.33
C GLN A 96 16.60 8.62 22.95
N THR A 97 15.57 9.22 22.35
CA THR A 97 14.37 8.52 21.88
C THR A 97 14.72 7.39 20.91
N HIS A 98 15.58 7.64 19.92
CA HIS A 98 16.04 6.60 19.00
C HIS A 98 16.78 5.45 19.73
N LYS A 99 17.61 5.76 20.74
CA LYS A 99 18.33 4.73 21.51
C LYS A 99 17.37 3.83 22.27
N ASP A 100 16.35 4.43 22.89
CA ASP A 100 15.38 3.71 23.74
C ASP A 100 14.47 2.84 22.86
N LEU A 101 13.92 3.39 21.78
CA LEU A 101 13.14 2.63 20.79
C LEU A 101 13.95 1.48 20.17
N LYS A 102 15.21 1.73 19.81
CA LYS A 102 16.08 0.68 19.27
C LYS A 102 16.33 -0.43 20.28
N ALA A 103 16.30 -0.16 21.57
CA ALA A 103 16.43 -1.18 22.60
C ALA A 103 15.16 -2.02 22.73
N ASP A 104 14.01 -1.35 22.86
CA ASP A 104 12.70 -1.97 23.11
C ASP A 104 12.22 -2.81 21.92
N PHE A 105 12.39 -2.28 20.71
CA PHE A 105 11.90 -2.92 19.49
C PHE A 105 12.93 -3.83 18.81
N LYS A 106 14.16 -3.92 19.32
CA LYS A 106 15.27 -4.63 18.66
C LYS A 106 14.92 -6.05 18.23
N PHE A 107 14.38 -6.82 19.16
CA PHE A 107 14.12 -8.25 18.94
C PHE A 107 12.80 -8.46 18.24
N LEU A 108 11.82 -7.59 18.47
CA LEU A 108 10.56 -7.60 17.73
C LEU A 108 10.82 -7.40 16.23
N LEU A 109 11.57 -6.37 15.85
CA LEU A 109 11.92 -6.11 14.45
C LEU A 109 12.76 -7.24 13.82
N LYS A 110 13.59 -7.94 14.62
CA LYS A 110 14.33 -9.12 14.15
C LYS A 110 13.47 -10.36 13.94
N ASP A 111 12.33 -10.45 14.63
CA ASP A 111 11.38 -11.56 14.48
C ASP A 111 10.47 -11.35 13.26
N LEU A 112 10.28 -10.10 12.82
CA LEU A 112 9.50 -9.78 11.64
C LEU A 112 10.10 -10.40 10.36
N TYR A 113 9.22 -10.96 9.54
CA TYR A 113 9.59 -11.34 8.18
C TYR A 113 9.85 -10.06 7.37
N ARG A 114 10.75 -10.15 6.38
CA ARG A 114 11.02 -9.04 5.46
C ARG A 114 9.74 -8.50 4.81
N SER A 115 8.85 -9.39 4.41
CA SER A 115 7.56 -9.01 3.82
C SER A 115 6.57 -8.35 4.78
N ASP A 116 6.77 -8.52 6.09
CA ASP A 116 5.97 -7.86 7.13
C ASP A 116 6.54 -6.44 7.34
N GLY A 117 7.88 -6.29 7.31
CA GLY A 117 8.57 -4.99 7.32
C GLY A 117 8.17 -4.08 6.15
N VAL A 118 7.96 -4.63 4.95
CA VAL A 118 7.42 -3.89 3.79
C VAL A 118 6.05 -3.29 4.11
N VAL A 119 5.14 -4.08 4.68
CA VAL A 119 3.80 -3.60 5.06
C VAL A 119 3.89 -2.57 6.17
N LEU A 120 4.78 -2.78 7.16
CA LEU A 120 5.05 -1.79 8.20
C LEU A 120 5.48 -0.44 7.63
N ALA A 121 6.46 -0.43 6.71
CA ALA A 121 6.94 0.79 6.06
C ALA A 121 5.83 1.55 5.32
N LYS A 122 4.98 0.81 4.60
CA LYS A 122 3.80 1.36 3.92
C LYS A 122 2.79 1.97 4.87
N LEU A 123 2.48 1.29 5.97
CA LEU A 123 1.54 1.80 6.97
C LEU A 123 2.11 3.01 7.72
N ILE A 124 3.42 3.05 8.01
CA ILE A 124 4.06 4.25 8.56
C ILE A 124 3.89 5.42 7.58
N TYR A 125 4.14 5.19 6.29
CA TYR A 125 3.93 6.22 5.26
C TYR A 125 2.47 6.66 5.21
N ARG A 126 1.50 5.73 5.24
CA ARG A 126 0.06 6.03 5.27
C ARG A 126 -0.30 6.95 6.43
N GLU A 127 0.24 6.68 7.62
CA GLU A 127 -0.12 7.39 8.85
C GLU A 127 0.59 8.75 9.02
N THR A 128 1.79 8.89 8.46
CA THR A 128 2.67 10.06 8.68
C THR A 128 2.95 10.89 7.43
N GLY A 129 2.65 10.37 6.23
CA GLY A 129 3.01 10.96 4.95
C GLY A 129 4.52 10.90 4.62
N MET A 130 5.35 10.32 5.50
CA MET A 130 6.80 10.30 5.35
C MET A 130 7.31 8.87 5.14
N SER A 131 8.25 8.69 4.21
CA SER A 131 8.93 7.39 4.09
C SER A 131 9.90 7.19 5.26
N ILE A 132 10.29 5.95 5.52
CA ILE A 132 11.30 5.65 6.54
C ILE A 132 12.59 6.44 6.26
N TYR A 133 12.95 6.59 4.99
CA TYR A 133 14.08 7.44 4.58
C TYR A 133 13.90 8.90 4.99
N ASP A 134 12.71 9.46 4.80
CA ASP A 134 12.41 10.86 5.15
C ASP A 134 12.44 11.06 6.67
N ILE A 135 11.88 10.11 7.44
CA ILE A 135 11.91 10.11 8.91
C ILE A 135 13.37 10.09 9.40
N ILE A 136 14.18 9.14 8.94
CA ILE A 136 15.60 9.08 9.33
C ILE A 136 16.31 10.37 8.93
N SER A 137 16.07 10.88 7.73
CA SER A 137 16.72 12.09 7.24
C SER A 137 16.32 13.36 8.00
N LYS A 138 15.07 13.44 8.48
CA LYS A 138 14.54 14.56 9.29
C LYS A 138 15.15 14.56 10.69
N TYR A 139 15.26 13.38 11.30
CA TYR A 139 15.64 13.24 12.70
C TYR A 139 17.15 13.01 12.92
N GLU A 140 17.88 12.53 11.92
CA GLU A 140 19.34 12.32 12.04
C GLU A 140 20.18 13.45 11.43
N SER A 141 20.97 14.13 12.27
CA SER A 141 21.72 15.30 11.83
C SER A 141 23.10 15.02 11.23
N GLU A 142 23.80 13.91 11.54
CA GLU A 142 25.23 13.78 11.20
C GLU A 142 25.80 12.35 11.05
N SER A 143 25.04 11.26 11.28
CA SER A 143 25.58 9.88 11.27
C SER A 143 24.79 8.92 10.38
N LYS A 144 24.33 9.42 9.23
CA LYS A 144 23.46 8.72 8.26
C LYS A 144 23.93 7.29 7.95
N ALA A 145 25.23 7.07 7.77
CA ALA A 145 25.75 5.78 7.30
C ALA A 145 25.47 4.59 8.26
N SER A 146 25.54 4.78 9.58
CA SER A 146 25.38 3.67 10.53
C SER A 146 23.91 3.23 10.65
N THR A 147 23.00 4.19 10.63
CA THR A 147 21.57 3.98 10.83
C THR A 147 20.90 3.44 9.57
N PHE A 148 21.23 4.02 8.41
CA PHE A 148 20.80 3.47 7.12
C PHE A 148 21.35 2.07 6.88
N SER A 149 22.59 1.75 7.26
CA SER A 149 23.16 0.40 7.10
C SER A 149 22.40 -0.66 7.90
N LEU A 150 21.98 -0.35 9.13
CA LEU A 150 21.23 -1.31 9.96
C LEU A 150 19.86 -1.64 9.37
N ILE A 151 19.17 -0.61 8.88
CA ILE A 151 17.80 -0.74 8.35
C ILE A 151 17.86 -1.31 6.92
N ALA A 152 18.86 -0.93 6.10
CA ALA A 152 19.09 -1.51 4.78
C ALA A 152 19.51 -2.99 4.85
N GLN A 153 20.33 -3.41 5.82
CA GLN A 153 20.62 -4.84 6.04
C GLN A 153 19.37 -5.65 6.40
N ALA A 154 18.41 -5.04 7.12
CA ALA A 154 17.15 -5.68 7.45
C ALA A 154 16.19 -5.70 6.23
N TRP A 155 16.12 -4.59 5.48
CA TRP A 155 15.16 -4.33 4.41
C TRP A 155 15.85 -3.63 3.23
N ASP A 156 16.60 -4.42 2.48
CA ASP A 156 17.47 -3.99 1.36
C ASP A 156 16.67 -3.56 0.11
N GLN A 157 15.84 -2.51 0.18
CA GLN A 157 15.31 -1.70 -0.94
C GLN A 157 14.09 -0.80 -0.53
N ASP A 158 13.49 -0.98 0.65
CA ASP A 158 12.13 -0.46 0.93
C ASP A 158 12.08 0.88 1.71
N LEU A 159 13.21 1.53 1.97
CA LEU A 159 13.24 2.70 2.86
C LEU A 159 12.55 3.93 2.27
N LYS A 160 12.58 4.06 0.95
CA LYS A 160 11.93 5.14 0.19
C LYS A 160 10.55 4.73 -0.32
N MET A 161 10.03 3.59 0.13
CA MET A 161 8.74 3.09 -0.29
C MET A 161 7.65 4.06 0.13
N ARG A 162 6.68 4.25 -0.78
CA ARG A 162 5.49 5.06 -0.56
C ARG A 162 4.26 4.17 -0.51
N TYR A 163 3.18 4.75 0.00
CA TYR A 163 1.86 4.14 0.04
C TYR A 163 0.98 4.69 -1.08
N ASP A 164 0.27 3.80 -1.77
CA ASP A 164 -0.57 4.15 -2.91
C ASP A 164 -1.91 3.41 -2.81
N PRO A 165 -2.91 3.99 -2.12
CA PRO A 165 -4.17 3.32 -1.83
C PRO A 165 -5.04 3.09 -3.07
N GLU A 166 -4.86 3.86 -4.14
CA GLU A 166 -5.70 3.79 -5.34
C GLU A 166 -5.23 2.68 -6.29
N ASP A 167 -3.92 2.53 -6.49
CA ASP A 167 -3.41 1.54 -7.43
C ASP A 167 -2.83 0.28 -6.75
N LYS A 168 -1.66 0.41 -6.11
CA LYS A 168 -0.85 -0.76 -5.70
C LYS A 168 -1.22 -1.33 -4.35
N ASP A 169 -1.70 -0.48 -3.44
CA ASP A 169 -1.98 -0.81 -2.05
C ASP A 169 -3.47 -0.85 -1.73
N TYR A 170 -4.35 -0.85 -2.73
CA TYR A 170 -5.80 -0.87 -2.54
C TYR A 170 -6.30 -2.02 -1.65
N ILE A 171 -5.75 -3.25 -1.73
CA ILE A 171 -6.15 -4.34 -0.82
C ILE A 171 -5.71 -4.02 0.61
N LEU A 172 -4.52 -3.44 0.76
CA LEU A 172 -3.99 -3.09 2.07
C LEU A 172 -4.84 -1.98 2.68
N GLU A 173 -5.20 -0.96 1.90
CA GLU A 173 -6.14 0.08 2.34
C GLU A 173 -7.45 -0.53 2.76
N ARG A 174 -8.00 -1.45 1.94
CA ARG A 174 -9.26 -2.09 2.29
C ARG A 174 -9.22 -2.88 3.59
N VAL A 175 -8.10 -3.57 3.86
CA VAL A 175 -7.88 -4.25 5.15
C VAL A 175 -7.88 -3.24 6.30
N ILE A 176 -7.26 -2.07 6.14
CA ILE A 176 -7.21 -1.03 7.17
C ILE A 176 -8.59 -0.42 7.39
N GLU A 177 -9.34 -0.12 6.33
CA GLU A 177 -10.74 0.34 6.41
C GLU A 177 -11.59 -0.64 7.20
N ASP A 178 -11.52 -1.94 6.88
CA ASP A 178 -12.31 -2.97 7.56
C ASP A 178 -11.91 -3.11 9.05
N VAL A 179 -10.63 -2.93 9.38
CA VAL A 179 -10.13 -2.89 10.77
C VAL A 179 -10.68 -1.67 11.51
N ASN A 180 -10.62 -0.49 10.90
CA ASN A 180 -11.09 0.77 11.50
C ASN A 180 -12.63 0.80 11.63
N ALA A 181 -13.34 0.20 10.69
CA ALA A 181 -14.79 0.02 10.73
C ALA A 181 -15.24 -1.04 11.75
N GLY A 182 -14.30 -1.78 12.37
CA GLY A 182 -14.62 -2.83 13.35
C GLY A 182 -15.20 -4.11 12.73
N LEU A 183 -15.14 -4.26 11.40
CA LEU A 183 -15.58 -5.47 10.70
C LEU A 183 -14.66 -6.67 11.01
N VAL A 184 -13.42 -6.39 11.42
CA VAL A 184 -12.44 -7.39 11.81
C VAL A 184 -12.00 -7.16 13.24
N LYS A 185 -12.07 -8.22 14.07
CA LYS A 185 -11.50 -8.19 15.42
C LYS A 185 -10.00 -7.91 15.34
N PHE A 186 -9.59 -6.80 15.95
CA PHE A 186 -8.21 -6.31 15.93
C PHE A 186 -7.73 -5.96 17.33
N ASP A 187 -6.43 -6.16 17.58
CA ASP A 187 -5.76 -5.78 18.81
C ASP A 187 -4.71 -4.71 18.45
N PHE A 188 -4.91 -3.50 18.95
CA PHE A 188 -4.03 -2.36 18.71
C PHE A 188 -2.85 -2.30 19.69
N THR A 189 -2.72 -3.28 20.59
CA THR A 189 -1.62 -3.29 21.56
C THR A 189 -0.30 -3.72 20.95
N VAL A 190 0.77 -3.05 21.37
CA VAL A 190 2.14 -3.35 20.96
C VAL A 190 2.75 -4.38 21.90
N HIS A 191 2.99 -5.59 21.39
CA HIS A 191 3.65 -6.66 22.15
C HIS A 191 5.16 -6.58 21.96
N LEU A 192 5.89 -6.20 23.02
CA LEU A 192 7.36 -6.19 23.02
C LEU A 192 7.92 -7.60 23.09
N LEU A 193 9.12 -7.79 22.54
CA LEU A 193 9.81 -9.09 22.53
C LEU A 193 11.15 -8.99 23.24
N ASP A 194 11.32 -9.75 24.33
CA ASP A 194 12.62 -9.84 25.00
C ASP A 194 13.61 -10.74 24.23
N LYS A 195 14.91 -10.50 24.46
CA LYS A 195 16.01 -11.31 23.93
C LYS A 195 15.86 -12.79 24.25
N SER A 196 15.43 -13.13 25.47
CA SER A 196 15.26 -14.51 25.89
C SER A 196 14.16 -15.19 25.07
N GLU A 197 13.01 -14.54 24.93
CA GLU A 197 11.88 -15.03 24.16
C GLU A 197 12.22 -15.18 22.66
N TYR A 198 12.89 -14.19 22.06
CA TYR A 198 13.37 -14.28 20.68
C TYR A 198 14.26 -15.50 20.45
N LYS A 199 15.20 -15.77 21.37
CA LYS A 199 16.08 -16.95 21.28
C LYS A 199 15.29 -18.25 21.38
N LEU A 200 14.29 -18.32 22.26
CA LEU A 200 13.41 -19.48 22.40
C LEU A 200 12.61 -19.73 21.11
N LYS A 201 11.97 -18.71 20.56
CA LYS A 201 11.27 -18.77 19.26
C LYS A 201 12.19 -19.24 18.13
N LYS A 202 13.41 -18.72 18.07
CA LYS A 202 14.41 -19.12 17.06
C LYS A 202 14.82 -20.58 17.20
N LYS A 203 15.06 -21.06 18.43
CA LYS A 203 15.38 -22.46 18.71
C LYS A 203 14.22 -23.38 18.27
N ALA A 204 12.99 -23.04 18.64
CA ALA A 204 11.79 -23.77 18.25
C ALA A 204 11.60 -23.81 16.71
N TYR A 205 11.87 -22.71 16.00
CA TYR A 205 11.87 -22.69 14.54
C TYR A 205 12.88 -23.68 13.95
N VAL A 206 14.12 -23.68 14.46
CA VAL A 206 15.18 -24.58 13.98
C VAL A 206 14.79 -26.04 14.18
N GLU A 207 14.24 -26.40 15.34
CA GLU A 207 13.79 -27.77 15.62
C GLU A 207 12.63 -28.20 14.71
N ARG A 208 11.59 -27.37 14.56
CA ARG A 208 10.50 -27.63 13.60
C ARG A 208 11.02 -27.86 12.18
N ARG A 209 12.01 -27.07 11.73
CA ARG A 209 12.62 -27.23 10.41
C ARG A 209 13.41 -28.53 10.29
N LYS A 210 14.14 -28.95 11.32
CA LYS A 210 14.84 -30.25 11.35
C LYS A 210 13.84 -31.41 11.27
N GLU A 211 12.76 -31.36 12.04
CA GLU A 211 11.70 -32.37 12.01
C GLU A 211 11.01 -32.45 10.64
N ALA A 212 10.63 -31.31 10.06
CA ALA A 212 10.03 -31.26 8.74
C ALA A 212 10.96 -31.86 7.67
N ARG A 213 12.27 -31.59 7.75
CA ARG A 213 13.28 -32.22 6.87
C ARG A 213 13.34 -33.73 7.05
N LYS A 214 13.31 -34.24 8.30
CA LYS A 214 13.27 -35.69 8.59
C LYS A 214 12.01 -36.34 8.02
N LYS A 215 10.83 -35.77 8.29
CA LYS A 215 9.53 -36.24 7.77
C LYS A 215 9.52 -36.24 6.24
N ASN A 216 10.02 -35.18 5.59
CA ASN A 216 10.08 -35.13 4.13
C ASN A 216 11.04 -36.18 3.54
N ARG A 217 12.19 -36.45 4.18
CA ARG A 217 13.08 -37.54 3.78
C ARG A 217 12.40 -38.91 3.88
N GLN A 218 11.66 -39.16 4.97
CA GLN A 218 10.90 -40.40 5.16
C GLN A 218 9.79 -40.55 4.10
N ARG A 219 9.00 -39.49 3.86
CA ARG A 219 7.97 -39.47 2.80
C ARG A 219 8.55 -39.78 1.42
N ARG A 220 9.68 -39.17 1.07
CA ARG A 220 10.39 -39.44 -0.20
C ARG A 220 10.87 -40.89 -0.30
N ARG A 221 11.37 -41.48 0.79
CA ARG A 221 11.77 -42.91 0.83
C ARG A 221 10.57 -43.84 0.64
N GLN A 222 9.43 -43.55 1.28
CA GLN A 222 8.20 -44.32 1.14
C GLN A 222 7.64 -44.24 -0.28
N GLN A 223 7.64 -43.05 -0.89
CA GLN A 223 7.22 -42.87 -2.29
C GLN A 223 8.10 -43.66 -3.26
N ARG A 224 9.43 -43.66 -3.07
CA ARG A 224 10.36 -44.46 -3.88
C ARG A 224 10.04 -45.96 -3.80
N LYS A 225 9.81 -46.49 -2.59
CA LYS A 225 9.46 -47.91 -2.41
C LYS A 225 8.14 -48.30 -3.08
N LYS A 226 7.15 -47.39 -3.09
CA LYS A 226 5.83 -47.63 -3.72
C LYS A 226 5.85 -47.57 -5.24
N GLY A 227 6.82 -46.90 -5.86
CA GLY A 227 6.94 -46.82 -7.32
C GLY A 227 7.87 -47.87 -7.93
N THR A 228 8.44 -48.78 -7.12
CA THR A 228 9.26 -49.91 -7.60
C THR A 228 8.49 -51.25 -7.53
N GLN A 229 7.25 -51.22 -7.04
CA GLN A 229 6.28 -52.33 -7.09
C GLN A 229 5.28 -52.02 -8.20
#